data_AF-A8RCU6-F1
#
_entry.id   AF-A8RCU6-F1
#
_cell.length_a   1.000
_cell.length_b   1.000
_cell.length_c   1.000
_cell.angle_alpha   90.00
_cell.angle_beta   90.00
_cell.angle_gamma   90.00
#
_symmetry.space_group_name_H-M   'P 1'
#
loop_
_entity.id
_entity.type
_entity.pdbx_description
1 polymer ?
#
loop_
_entity_poly.entity_id
_entity_poly.type
_entity_poly.pdbx_seq_one_letter_code
_entity_poly.pdbx_strand_id
1 'polypeptide(L)' 'MEQNDVMENLDFQLEKKYEMEQETRSYLVCDLCGEHISLNQKIIQQHDGTLVHLDCIVQRVKEEAFDAEDFM' A
#
# COMPACT_ATOMS: atom_id res chain seq x y z
N MET A 1 -8.10 -43.67 6.31
CA MET A 1 -7.80 -42.51 7.18
C MET A 1 -6.85 -41.58 6.42
N GLU A 2 -7.25 -41.09 5.23
CA GLU A 2 -6.36 -40.29 4.35
C GLU A 2 -6.89 -38.87 4.09
N GLN A 3 -8.08 -38.53 4.59
CA GLN A 3 -8.69 -37.21 4.35
C GLN A 3 -8.17 -36.10 5.27
N ASN A 4 -7.63 -36.43 6.45
CA ASN A 4 -7.12 -35.43 7.40
C ASN A 4 -5.81 -34.79 6.93
N ASP A 5 -4.86 -35.59 6.42
CA ASP A 5 -3.54 -35.10 6.03
C ASP A 5 -3.60 -34.12 4.84
N VAL A 6 -4.60 -34.25 3.97
CA VAL A 6 -4.80 -33.34 2.82
C VAL A 6 -5.42 -32.02 3.27
N MET A 7 -6.33 -32.07 4.25
CA MET A 7 -7.03 -30.90 4.77
C MET A 7 -6.10 -30.02 5.61
N GLU A 8 -5.27 -30.62 6.46
CA GLU A 8 -4.23 -29.91 7.24
C GLU A 8 -3.18 -29.25 6.33
N ASN A 9 -2.84 -29.88 5.20
CA ASN A 9 -1.89 -29.34 4.24
C ASN A 9 -2.46 -28.12 3.49
N LEU A 10 -3.77 -28.10 3.25
CA LEU A 10 -4.44 -26.98 2.60
C LEU A 10 -4.49 -25.75 3.51
N ASP A 11 -4.82 -25.96 4.79
CA ASP A 11 -4.87 -24.88 5.79
C ASP A 11 -3.47 -24.28 6.01
N PHE A 12 -2.43 -25.12 6.13
CA PHE A 12 -1.04 -24.65 6.25
C PHE A 12 -0.58 -23.83 5.02
N GLN A 13 -0.98 -24.24 3.81
CA GLN A 13 -0.66 -23.49 2.59
C GLN A 13 -1.39 -22.15 2.52
N LEU A 14 -2.64 -22.08 2.99
CA LEU A 14 -3.41 -20.85 3.06
C LEU A 14 -2.82 -19.86 4.08
N GLU A 15 -2.45 -20.33 5.27
CA GLU A 15 -1.79 -19.51 6.29
C GLU A 15 -0.46 -18.93 5.76
N LYS A 16 0.40 -19.77 5.17
CA LYS A 16 1.67 -19.32 4.59
C LYS A 16 1.49 -18.30 3.47
N LYS A 17 0.45 -18.47 2.65
CA LYS A 17 0.15 -17.51 1.59
C LYS A 17 -0.27 -16.16 2.17
N TYR A 18 -1.09 -16.18 3.22
CA TYR A 18 -1.54 -14.96 3.90
C TYR A 18 -0.38 -14.22 4.58
N GLU A 19 0.54 -14.95 5.22
CA GLU A 19 1.77 -14.39 5.79
C GLU A 19 2.64 -13.71 4.72
N MET A 20 2.89 -14.39 3.59
CA MET A 20 3.68 -13.79 2.49
C MET A 20 2.98 -12.57 1.87
N GLU A 21 1.65 -12.56 1.77
CA GLU A 21 0.90 -11.39 1.28
C GLU A 21 0.96 -10.20 2.26
N GLN A 22 1.02 -10.45 3.57
CA GLN A 22 1.28 -9.40 4.55
C GLN A 22 2.72 -8.90 4.48
N GLU A 23 3.68 -9.81 4.39
CA GLU A 23 5.12 -9.50 4.39
C GLU A 23 5.52 -8.75 3.12
N THR A 24 4.99 -9.09 1.95
CA THR A 24 5.27 -8.35 0.71
C THR A 24 4.65 -6.96 0.67
N ARG A 25 3.55 -6.73 1.39
CA ARG A 25 2.85 -5.43 1.42
C ARG A 25 3.40 -4.45 2.46
N SER A 26 4.09 -4.92 3.50
CA SER A 26 4.76 -4.04 4.47
C SER A 26 5.98 -3.32 3.90
N TYR A 27 6.46 -3.68 2.70
CA TYR A 27 7.53 -2.97 1.98
C TYR A 27 7.03 -1.80 1.12
N LEU A 28 5.71 -1.60 0.98
CA LEU A 28 5.20 -0.49 0.19
C LEU A 28 5.39 0.81 0.96
N VAL A 29 6.11 1.76 0.35
CA VAL A 29 6.40 3.08 0.90
C VAL A 29 5.79 4.14 -0.02
N CYS A 30 5.30 5.21 0.58
CA CYS A 30 4.80 6.37 -0.15
C CYS A 30 5.97 7.21 -0.66
N ASP A 31 6.04 7.45 -1.96
CA ASP A 31 7.15 8.21 -2.56
C ASP A 31 7.11 9.72 -2.23
N LEU A 32 5.99 10.22 -1.70
CA LEU A 32 5.87 11.63 -1.28
C LEU A 32 6.31 11.88 0.15
N CYS A 33 5.95 11.01 1.10
CA CYS A 33 6.25 11.22 2.53
C CYS A 33 7.30 10.24 3.09
N GLY A 34 7.65 9.17 2.37
CA GLY A 34 8.58 8.14 2.81
C GLY A 34 8.02 7.18 3.86
N GLU A 35 6.75 7.31 4.25
CA GLU A 35 6.11 6.43 5.23
C GLU A 35 5.56 5.15 4.60
N HIS A 36 5.48 4.08 5.39
CA HIS A 36 4.89 2.81 4.97
C HIS A 36 3.40 2.95 4.67
N ILE A 37 2.99 2.35 3.56
CA ILE A 37 1.60 2.25 3.14
C ILE A 37 0.92 1.10 3.93
N SER A 38 -0.12 1.45 4.67
CA SER A 38 -0.95 0.50 5.42
C SER A 38 -2.18 0.07 4.61
N LEU A 39 -2.71 -1.13 4.89
CA LEU A 39 -3.86 -1.73 4.19
C LEU A 39 -5.14 -0.88 4.22
N ASN A 40 -5.29 -0.01 5.22
CA ASN A 40 -6.49 0.81 5.42
C ASN A 40 -6.35 2.23 4.86
N GLN A 41 -5.22 2.56 4.23
CA GLN A 41 -4.98 3.87 3.64
C GLN A 41 -5.41 3.91 2.17
N LYS A 42 -5.92 5.07 1.74
CA LYS A 42 -6.24 5.30 0.33
C LYS A 42 -4.95 5.62 -0.42
N ILE A 43 -4.66 4.81 -1.43
CA ILE A 43 -3.48 4.95 -2.28
C ILE A 43 -3.85 5.19 -3.73
N ILE A 44 -2.98 5.92 -4.43
CA ILE A 44 -3.02 6.12 -5.86
C ILE A 44 -1.71 5.59 -6.44
N GLN A 45 -1.82 4.88 -7.56
CA GLN A 45 -0.67 4.58 -8.41
C GLN A 45 -0.57 5.65 -9.50
N GLN A 46 0.59 6.31 -9.62
CA GLN A 46 0.83 7.29 -10.67
C GLN A 46 1.23 6.62 -11.99
N HIS A 47 1.33 7.41 -13.06
CA HIS A 47 1.63 6.90 -14.41
C HIS A 47 3.01 6.26 -14.54
N ASP A 48 3.97 6.64 -13.70
CA ASP A 48 5.32 6.06 -13.63
C ASP A 48 5.39 4.79 -12.75
N GLY A 49 4.26 4.38 -12.17
CA GLY A 49 4.13 3.19 -11.32
C GLY A 49 4.37 3.45 -9.83
N THR A 50 4.70 4.68 -9.44
CA THR A 50 4.91 5.07 -8.04
C THR A 50 3.62 4.98 -7.23
N LEU A 51 3.75 4.69 -5.94
CA LEU A 51 2.62 4.58 -5.00
C LEU A 51 2.67 5.72 -4.00
N VAL A 52 1.55 6.41 -3.86
CA VAL A 52 1.44 7.57 -3.00
C VAL A 52 0.12 7.57 -2.25
N HIS A 53 0.13 8.09 -1.02
CA HIS A 53 -1.10 8.32 -0.28
C HIS A 53 -1.93 9.40 -0.98
N LEU A 54 -3.25 9.18 -1.03
CA LEU A 54 -4.19 10.18 -1.54
C LEU A 54 -4.03 11.53 -0.82
N ASP A 55 -3.87 11.49 0.51
CA ASP A 55 -3.75 12.70 1.32
C ASP A 55 -2.46 13.48 1.02
N CYS A 56 -1.36 12.78 0.71
CA CYS A 56 -0.10 13.42 0.31
C CYS A 56 -0.24 14.17 -1.02
N ILE A 57 -0.95 13.60 -2.00
CA ILE A 57 -1.24 14.32 -3.26
C ILE A 57 -2.08 15.57 -2.98
N VAL A 58 -3.15 15.43 -2.19
CA VAL A 58 -4.05 16.56 -1.91
C VAL A 58 -3.33 17.69 -1.16
N GLN A 59 -2.44 17.37 -0.23
CA GLN A 59 -1.62 18.37 0.46
C GLN A 59 -0.69 19.09 -0.51
N ARG A 60 0.03 18.35 -1.35
CA ARG A 60 0.96 18.94 -2.32
C ARG A 60 0.27 19.86 -3.32
N VAL A 61 -0.89 19.46 -3.84
CA VAL A 61 -1.70 20.32 -4.75
C VAL A 61 -2.17 21.59 -4.05
N LYS A 62 -2.51 21.52 -2.77
CA LYS A 62 -2.86 22.73 -1.99
C LYS A 62 -1.67 23.65 -1.84
N GLU A 63 -0.51 23.13 -1.46
CA GLU A 63 0.73 23.92 -1.31
C GLU A 63 1.12 24.61 -2.62
N GLU A 64 1.11 23.88 -3.74
CA GLU A 64 1.42 24.44 -5.07
C GLU A 64 0.38 25.50 -5.52
N ALA A 65 -0.89 25.36 -5.11
CA ALA A 65 -1.91 26.35 -5.40
C ALA A 65 -1.72 27.65 -4.58
N PHE A 66 -1.26 27.55 -3.34
CA PHE A 66 -0.95 28.72 -2.51
C PHE A 66 0.28 29.47 -3.05
N ASP A 67 1.33 28.74 -3.44
CA ASP A 67 2.52 29.37 -4.04
C ASP A 67 2.18 30.14 -5.32
N ALA A 68 1.18 29.70 -6.09
CA ALA A 68 0.75 30.40 -7.31
C ALA A 68 0.01 31.72 -7.04
N GLU A 69 -0.62 31.88 -5.87
CA GLU A 69 -1.35 33.10 -5.50
C GLU A 69 -0.43 34.19 -4.93
N ASP A 70 0.70 33.84 -4.31
CA ASP A 70 1.67 34.80 -3.75
C ASP A 70 2.52 35.54 -4.80
N PHE A 71 2.41 35.17 -6.09
CA PHE A 71 3.05 35.87 -7.22
C PHE A 71 2.10 36.76 -8.04
N MET A 72 0.85 36.94 -7.60
CA MET A 72 -0.12 37.89 -8.21
C MET A 72 -0.28 39.17 -7.37
#